data_AF-A0A4U5MUS0-F1
#
_entry.id   AF-A0A4U5MUS0-F1
#
_cell.length_a   1.000
_cell.length_b   1.000
_cell.length_c   1.000
_cell.angle_alpha   90.00
_cell.angle_beta   90.00
_cell.angle_gamma   90.00
#
_symmetry.space_group_name_H-M   'P 1'
#
loop_
_entity.id
_entity.type
_entity.pdbx_description
1 polymer ?
#
loop_
_entity_poly.entity_id
_entity_poly.type
_entity_poly.pdbx_seq_one_letter_code
_entity_poly.pdbx_strand_id
1 'polypeptide(L)'
;MQSYLWNDEQYRTLYRCDYMNVSEWQKYASPRPMCGALFFIFGAVNFVSYLLCLVVIRKNELFQYSCFKMMFLLGIIDILAVVFNSGVGGYFMLIGSSYCVEPDLHYITGSFIAGMPHSPILKMMF
;
A
#
# COMPACT_ATOMS: atom_id res chain seq x y z
N MET A 1 -12.98 -1.85 7.02
CA MET A 1 -12.13 -2.42 8.07
C MET A 1 -12.91 -2.90 9.30
N GLN A 2 -13.79 -2.09 9.88
CA GLN A 2 -14.47 -2.49 11.13
C GLN A 2 -15.27 -3.79 11.02
N SER A 3 -15.92 -4.06 9.88
CA SER A 3 -16.66 -5.32 9.69
C SER A 3 -15.76 -6.56 9.65
N TYR A 4 -14.53 -6.48 9.16
CA TYR A 4 -13.60 -7.63 9.18
C TYR A 4 -13.03 -7.89 10.58
N LEU A 5 -12.76 -6.83 11.35
CA LEU A 5 -12.16 -6.97 12.69
C LEU A 5 -13.17 -7.31 13.79
N TRP A 6 -14.42 -6.86 13.66
CA TRP A 6 -15.41 -6.93 14.73
C TRP A 6 -16.69 -7.69 14.37
N ASN A 7 -16.96 -7.94 13.09
CA ASN A 7 -18.23 -8.53 12.67
C ASN A 7 -18.06 -9.52 11.52
N ASP A 8 -17.42 -10.65 11.83
CA ASP A 8 -17.11 -11.74 10.89
C ASP A 8 -18.32 -12.22 10.09
N GLU A 9 -19.51 -12.26 10.70
CA GLU A 9 -20.73 -12.76 10.05
C GLU A 9 -21.22 -11.83 8.92
N GLN A 10 -21.17 -10.51 9.16
CA GLN A 10 -21.47 -9.52 8.13
C GLN A 10 -20.41 -9.51 7.03
N TYR A 11 -19.13 -9.59 7.40
CA TYR A 11 -18.04 -9.66 6.44
C TYR A 11 -18.17 -10.88 5.52
N ARG A 12 -18.38 -12.07 6.10
CA ARG A 12 -18.59 -13.31 5.34
C ARG A 12 -19.82 -13.24 4.46
N THR A 13 -20.86 -12.48 4.82
CA THR A 13 -22.04 -12.35 3.95
C THR A 13 -21.79 -11.44 2.76
N LEU A 14 -21.03 -10.36 2.93
CA LEU A 14 -20.71 -9.39 1.88
C LEU A 14 -19.60 -9.89 0.93
N TYR A 15 -18.64 -10.66 1.44
CA TYR A 15 -17.45 -11.12 0.70
C TYR A 15 -17.36 -12.65 0.65
N ARG A 16 -18.36 -13.31 0.07
CA ARG A 16 -18.38 -14.77 -0.11
C ARG A 16 -17.49 -15.20 -1.27
N CYS A 17 -16.67 -16.23 -1.03
CA CYS A 17 -15.85 -16.90 -2.05
C CYS A 17 -16.30 -18.35 -2.32
N ASP A 18 -17.49 -18.74 -1.83
CA ASP A 18 -18.02 -20.12 -1.88
C ASP A 18 -18.49 -20.57 -3.27
N TYR A 19 -18.33 -19.73 -4.30
CA TYR A 19 -18.77 -20.05 -5.66
C TYR A 19 -17.88 -21.10 -6.36
N MET A 20 -16.57 -21.08 -6.08
CA MET A 20 -15.58 -22.01 -6.66
C MET A 20 -14.47 -22.31 -5.66
N ASN A 21 -13.76 -23.43 -5.85
CA ASN A 21 -12.69 -23.84 -4.95
C ASN A 21 -11.43 -22.97 -5.16
N VAL A 22 -10.58 -22.82 -4.14
CA VAL A 22 -9.39 -21.93 -4.17
C VAL A 22 -8.45 -22.27 -5.34
N SER A 23 -8.26 -23.56 -5.63
CA SER A 23 -7.44 -24.04 -6.74
C SER A 23 -8.01 -23.73 -8.12
N GLU A 24 -9.32 -23.54 -8.24
CA GLU A 24 -9.97 -23.10 -9.47
C GLU A 24 -9.85 -21.59 -9.65
N TRP A 25 -9.97 -20.82 -8.56
CA TRP A 25 -9.68 -19.38 -8.58
C TRP A 25 -8.26 -19.07 -9.04
N GLN A 26 -7.29 -19.90 -8.67
CA GLN A 26 -5.91 -19.79 -9.15
C GLN A 26 -5.74 -20.06 -10.64
N LYS A 27 -6.67 -20.78 -11.30
CA LYS A 27 -6.62 -20.99 -12.76
C LYS A 27 -7.12 -19.76 -13.52
N TYR A 28 -8.04 -19.01 -12.93
CA TYR A 28 -8.54 -17.73 -13.48
C TYR A 28 -7.67 -16.53 -13.10
N ALA A 29 -6.77 -16.70 -12.12
CA ALA A 29 -5.70 -15.75 -11.84
C ALA A 29 -4.83 -15.59 -13.10
N SER A 30 -4.96 -14.43 -13.76
CA SER A 30 -4.15 -14.10 -14.94
C SER A 30 -2.92 -13.31 -14.48
N PRO A 31 -1.74 -13.96 -14.34
CA PRO A 31 -0.53 -13.23 -14.00
C PRO A 31 -0.19 -12.27 -15.14
N ARG A 32 0.09 -11.01 -14.80
CA ARG A 32 0.47 -9.96 -15.75
C ARG A 32 1.88 -9.50 -15.45
N PRO A 33 2.91 -10.29 -15.80
CA PRO A 33 4.28 -10.03 -15.39
C PRO A 33 4.82 -8.72 -15.95
N MET A 34 4.38 -8.32 -17.15
CA MET A 34 4.76 -7.03 -17.74
C MET A 34 4.24 -5.86 -16.91
N CYS A 35 2.98 -5.90 -16.47
CA CYS A 35 2.43 -4.86 -15.60
C CYS A 35 3.11 -4.85 -14.23
N GLY A 36 3.41 -6.03 -13.66
CA GLY A 36 4.17 -6.13 -12.41
C GLY A 36 5.56 -5.50 -12.53
N ALA A 37 6.30 -5.82 -13.60
CA ALA A 37 7.61 -5.23 -13.87
C ALA A 37 7.56 -3.70 -14.00
N LEU A 38 6.56 -3.17 -14.70
CA LEU A 38 6.36 -1.72 -14.80
C LEU A 38 6.11 -1.09 -13.42
N PHE A 39 5.31 -1.71 -12.56
CA PHE A 39 5.08 -1.23 -11.19
C PHE A 39 6.37 -1.18 -10.37
N PHE A 40 7.24 -2.19 -10.49
CA PHE A 40 8.55 -2.19 -9.83
C PHE A 40 9.47 -1.08 -10.38
N ILE A 41 9.49 -0.87 -11.71
CA ILE A 41 10.30 0.20 -12.32
C ILE A 41 9.82 1.58 -11.86
N PHE A 42 8.52 1.86 -11.93
CA PHE A 42 7.95 3.12 -11.45
C PHE A 42 8.17 3.30 -9.95
N GLY A 43 8.03 2.22 -9.16
CA GLY A 43 8.32 2.24 -7.72
C GLY A 43 9.78 2.62 -7.44
N ALA A 44 10.73 2.01 -8.15
CA ALA A 44 12.15 2.30 -8.00
C ALA A 44 12.50 3.75 -8.36
N VAL A 45 11.96 4.27 -9.47
CA VAL A 45 12.18 5.66 -9.88
C VAL A 45 11.64 6.65 -8.84
N ASN A 46 10.42 6.41 -8.33
CA ASN A 46 9.85 7.25 -7.28
C ASN A 46 10.66 7.18 -5.98
N PHE A 47 11.07 5.98 -5.56
CA PHE A 47 11.88 5.80 -4.36
C PHE A 47 13.19 6.59 -4.42
N VAL A 48 13.90 6.52 -5.56
CA VAL A 48 15.13 7.29 -5.76
C VAL A 48 14.84 8.81 -5.76
N SER A 49 13.80 9.25 -6.45
CA SER A 49 13.40 10.67 -6.49
C SER A 49 13.11 11.21 -5.09
N TYR A 50 12.32 10.50 -4.28
CA TYR A 50 12.00 10.90 -2.91
C TYR A 50 13.24 10.94 -2.01
N LEU A 51 14.14 9.97 -2.14
CA LEU A 51 15.40 9.99 -1.39
C LEU A 51 16.26 11.22 -1.73
N LEU A 52 16.38 11.56 -3.01
CA LEU A 52 17.12 12.75 -3.45
C LEU A 52 16.49 14.02 -2.85
N CYS A 53 15.16 14.13 -2.89
CA CYS A 53 14.43 15.25 -2.31
C CYS A 53 14.67 15.36 -0.80
N LEU A 54 14.61 14.25 -0.05
CA LEU A 54 14.85 14.26 1.40
C LEU A 54 16.29 14.67 1.75
N VAL A 55 17.28 14.22 0.97
CA VAL A 55 18.68 14.62 1.17
C VAL A 55 18.86 16.12 0.97
N VAL A 56 18.21 16.72 -0.03
CA VAL A 56 18.26 18.16 -0.28
C VAL A 56 17.58 18.95 0.83
N ILE A 57 16.38 18.53 1.27
CA ILE A 57 15.60 19.20 2.32
C ILE A 57 16.32 19.12 3.68
N ARG A 58 17.11 18.07 3.94
CA ARG A 58 17.88 17.91 5.18
C ARG A 58 18.99 18.97 5.36
N LYS A 59 19.29 19.80 4.36
CA LYS A 59 20.24 20.92 4.55
C LYS A 59 19.68 21.91 5.58
N ASN A 60 20.48 22.22 6.61
CA ASN A 60 20.07 23.05 7.77
C ASN A 60 19.48 24.41 7.39
N GLU A 61 19.93 25.00 6.29
CA GLU A 61 19.43 26.27 5.72
C GLU A 61 17.92 26.23 5.41
N LEU A 62 17.42 25.08 4.92
CA LEU A 62 16.03 24.88 4.52
C LEU A 62 15.19 24.36 5.69
N PHE A 63 15.78 23.53 6.55
CA PHE A 63 15.08 22.88 7.67
C PHE A 63 14.66 23.83 8.81
N GLN A 64 15.13 25.07 8.78
CA GLN A 64 14.77 26.11 9.75
C GLN A 64 13.28 26.49 9.64
N TYR A 65 12.69 26.41 8.45
CA TYR A 65 11.27 26.75 8.25
C TYR A 65 10.35 25.57 8.59
N SER A 66 9.26 25.84 9.31
CA SER A 66 8.27 24.84 9.71
C SER A 66 7.65 24.08 8.53
N CYS A 67 7.52 24.72 7.36
CA CYS A 67 7.01 24.09 6.14
C CYS A 67 7.91 22.94 5.66
N PHE A 68 9.23 23.12 5.65
CA PHE A 68 10.17 22.07 5.20
C PHE A 68 10.22 20.88 6.17
N LYS A 69 9.94 21.08 7.46
CA LYS A 69 9.80 19.98 8.43
C LYS A 69 8.61 19.08 8.10
N MET A 70 7.47 19.69 7.75
CA MET A 70 6.27 18.95 7.35
C MET A 70 6.46 18.26 6.00
N MET A 71 7.11 18.94 5.05
CA MET A 71 7.45 18.36 3.75
C MET A 71 8.42 17.18 3.87
N PHE A 72 9.34 17.20 4.83
CA PHE A 72 10.22 16.07 5.14
C PHE A 72 9.46 14.88 5.72
N LEU A 73 8.54 15.12 6.67
CA LEU A 73 7.67 14.07 7.22
C LEU A 73 6.80 13.43 6.14
N LEU A 74 6.22 14.27 5.27
CA LEU A 74 5.41 13.80 4.15
C LEU A 74 6.22 12.95 3.18
N GLY A 75 7.47 13.34 2.86
CA GLY A 75 8.37 12.55 2.04
C GLY A 75 8.74 11.19 2.65
N ILE A 76 8.82 11.07 3.98
CA ILE A 76 8.99 9.77 4.65
C ILE A 76 7.75 8.90 4.47
N ILE A 77 6.55 9.47 4.65
CA ILE A 77 5.29 8.76 4.45
C ILE A 77 5.17 8.28 3.00
N ASP A 78 5.55 9.10 2.03
CA ASP A 78 5.54 8.74 0.62
C ASP A 78 6.50 7.59 0.31
N ILE A 79 7.71 7.57 0.89
CA ILE A 79 8.63 6.43 0.74
C ILE A 79 8.00 5.13 1.27
N LEU A 80 7.39 5.17 2.46
CA LEU A 80 6.70 4.02 3.03
C LEU A 80 5.56 3.56 2.11
N ALA A 81 4.75 4.51 1.63
CA ALA A 81 3.64 4.23 0.71
C ALA A 81 4.12 3.62 -0.60
N VAL A 82 5.22 4.11 -1.19
CA VAL A 82 5.81 3.56 -2.42
C VAL A 82 6.27 2.13 -2.18
N VAL A 83 6.92 1.81 -1.06
CA VAL A 83 7.37 0.45 -0.73
C VAL A 83 6.19 -0.51 -0.65
N PHE A 84 5.12 -0.14 0.07
CA PHE A 84 3.93 -0.99 0.16
C PHE A 84 3.19 -1.10 -1.17
N ASN A 85 2.99 0.01 -1.88
CA ASN A 85 2.20 0.02 -3.11
C ASN A 85 2.92 -0.68 -4.27
N SER A 86 4.17 -0.31 -4.54
CA SER A 86 4.94 -0.94 -5.63
C SER A 86 5.42 -2.35 -5.29
N GLY A 87 5.77 -2.61 -4.03
CA GLY A 87 6.20 -3.93 -3.57
C GLY A 87 5.05 -4.94 -3.56
N VAL A 88 3.98 -4.65 -2.79
CA VAL A 88 2.84 -5.54 -2.66
C VAL A 88 2.00 -5.56 -3.94
N GLY A 89 1.71 -4.39 -4.52
CA GLY A 89 0.97 -4.31 -5.78
C GLY A 89 1.71 -5.00 -6.93
N GLY A 90 3.03 -4.83 -7.02
CA GLY A 90 3.87 -5.55 -7.98
C GLY A 90 3.87 -7.05 -7.75
N TYR A 91 3.96 -7.50 -6.50
CA TYR A 91 3.87 -8.92 -6.12
C TYR A 91 2.52 -9.55 -6.53
N PHE A 92 1.40 -8.88 -6.22
CA PHE A 92 0.08 -9.35 -6.63
C PHE A 92 -0.07 -9.43 -8.14
N MET A 93 0.52 -8.49 -8.89
CA MET A 93 0.50 -8.49 -10.35
C MET A 93 1.31 -9.66 -10.96
N LEU A 94 2.43 -10.02 -10.32
CA LEU A 94 3.30 -11.12 -10.75
C LEU A 94 2.63 -12.48 -10.54
N ILE A 95 2.02 -12.69 -9.37
CA ILE A 95 1.40 -13.97 -9.02
C ILE A 95 -0.06 -14.06 -9.53
N GLY A 96 -0.69 -12.92 -9.82
CA GLY A 96 -2.09 -12.85 -10.25
C GLY A 96 -3.10 -13.15 -9.14
N SER A 97 -2.75 -12.96 -7.87
CA SER A 97 -3.62 -13.33 -6.75
C SER A 97 -4.91 -12.52 -6.75
N SER A 98 -6.04 -13.19 -6.64
CA SER A 98 -7.33 -12.57 -6.36
C SER A 98 -7.63 -12.60 -4.86
N TYR A 99 -8.58 -11.76 -4.44
CA TYR A 99 -9.04 -11.71 -3.06
C TYR A 99 -9.55 -13.08 -2.54
N CYS A 100 -10.16 -13.90 -3.39
CA CYS A 100 -10.65 -15.22 -2.98
C CYS A 100 -9.56 -16.30 -2.84
N VAL A 101 -8.34 -16.04 -3.35
CA VAL A 101 -7.20 -16.95 -3.13
C VAL A 101 -6.56 -16.68 -1.77
N GLU A 102 -6.37 -15.41 -1.44
CA GLU A 102 -5.74 -15.02 -0.18
C GLU A 102 -6.36 -13.73 0.40
N PRO A 103 -7.55 -13.83 1.02
CA PRO A 103 -8.34 -12.65 1.42
C PRO A 103 -7.65 -11.83 2.50
N ASP A 104 -6.96 -12.47 3.44
CA ASP A 104 -6.27 -11.79 4.55
C ASP A 104 -5.14 -10.90 4.05
N LEU A 105 -4.34 -11.40 3.10
CA LEU A 105 -3.26 -10.61 2.50
C LEU A 105 -3.84 -9.38 1.80
N HIS A 106 -4.82 -9.55 0.92
CA HIS A 106 -5.45 -8.44 0.20
C HIS A 106 -6.09 -7.42 1.15
N TYR A 107 -6.74 -7.89 2.21
CA TYR A 107 -7.40 -7.04 3.19
C TYR A 107 -6.41 -6.23 4.04
N ILE A 108 -5.36 -6.87 4.54
CA ILE A 108 -4.31 -6.21 5.32
C ILE A 108 -3.59 -5.18 4.44
N THR A 109 -3.16 -5.59 3.24
CA THR A 109 -2.39 -4.72 2.36
C THR A 109 -3.22 -3.56 1.83
N GLY A 110 -4.50 -3.79 1.50
CA GLY A 110 -5.42 -2.74 1.10
C GLY A 110 -5.65 -1.73 2.22
N SER A 111 -5.67 -2.19 3.48
CA SER A 111 -5.82 -1.30 4.64
C SER A 111 -4.57 -0.45 4.89
N PHE A 112 -3.37 -1.01 4.69
CA PHE A 112 -2.12 -0.24 4.77
C PHE A 112 -2.02 0.82 3.67
N ILE A 113 -2.46 0.50 2.45
CA ILE A 113 -2.38 1.40 1.29
C ILE A 113 -3.46 2.48 1.32
N ALA A 114 -4.71 2.14 1.66
CA ALA A 114 -5.83 3.09 1.75
C ALA A 114 -5.74 4.01 2.97
N GLY A 115 -4.77 3.75 3.86
CA GLY A 115 -4.50 4.55 5.03
C GLY A 115 -5.30 4.08 6.24
N MET A 116 -4.57 3.92 7.34
CA MET A 116 -5.06 4.43 8.62
C MET A 116 -5.03 5.97 8.57
N PRO A 117 -6.19 6.66 8.45
CA PRO A 117 -6.37 7.94 9.10
C PRO A 117 -7.51 7.79 10.10
N HIS A 118 -7.25 7.06 11.19
CA HIS A 118 -8.09 7.20 12.39
C HIS A 118 -7.32 7.14 13.70
N SER A 119 -6.02 7.43 13.68
CA SER A 119 -5.20 7.50 14.89
C SER A 119 -4.00 8.45 14.64
N PRO A 120 -3.37 9.02 15.67
CA PRO A 120 -3.49 10.42 16.10
C PRO A 120 -2.39 11.34 15.54
N ILE A 121 -1.62 10.90 14.56
CA ILE A 121 -0.39 11.58 14.12
C ILE A 121 -0.68 12.94 13.45
N LEU A 122 -1.79 13.06 12.73
CA LEU A 122 -2.22 14.34 12.14
C LEU A 122 -2.82 15.30 13.18
N LYS A 123 -3.42 14.76 14.25
CA LYS A 123 -4.06 15.52 15.35
C LYS A 123 -3.05 16.03 16.40
N MET A 124 -1.80 15.60 16.30
CA MET A 124 -0.70 16.08 17.15
C MET A 124 0.10 17.21 16.47
N MET A 125 -0.23 17.55 15.21
CA MET A 125 0.51 18.51 14.39
C MET A 125 -0.31 19.76 14.01
N PHE A 126 -1.57 19.84 14.44
CA PHE A 126 -2.44 21.02 14.41
C PHE A 126 -3.20 21.16 15.73
#